data_AF-A0A6N9Z3D3-F1
#
_entry.id   AF-A0A6N9Z3D3-F1
#
_cell.length_a   1.000
_cell.length_b   1.000
_cell.length_c   1.000
_cell.angle_alpha   90.00
_cell.angle_beta   90.00
_cell.angle_gamma   90.00
#
_symmetry.space_group_name_H-M   'P 1'
#
loop_
_entity.id
_entity.type
_entity.pdbx_description
1 polymer ?
#
loop_
_entity_poly.entity_id
_entity_poly.type
_entity_poly.pdbx_seq_one_letter_code
_entity_poly.pdbx_strand_id
1 'polypeptide(L)'
;MANASRMTSFQRREQLIQVGRALFAAKGFEAVSVEEIAASAKVSKPIVYEHFGGKEGLYAVIVDREMRALTGTITATLSEPDVHPRQIVEKAALALLTYIEENADGFQVLVRDSPSTDPAGSFSSLLGDISLQVEDLLTAEFKRQKLSTKGVPYYAQMLVGMIVFTGQYWADRPKVSKEQLAAYIVDLAWHGLSRLDSKPELRFEGKRAKNRPAPAAAHADAATSTETPESSMSQETSPDGTRDDSSD
;
A
#
# COMPACT_ATOMS: atom_id res chain seq x y z
N MET A 1 20.61 17.73 -47.53
CA MET A 1 19.40 17.18 -46.91
C MET A 1 19.82 16.51 -45.60
N ALA A 2 19.35 17.03 -44.47
CA ALA A 2 19.81 16.65 -43.14
C ALA A 2 19.36 15.22 -42.79
N ASN A 3 20.30 14.41 -42.32
CA ASN A 3 20.13 13.02 -41.95
C ASN A 3 19.32 12.94 -40.64
N ALA A 4 18.04 12.61 -40.73
CA ALA A 4 17.21 12.35 -39.56
C ALA A 4 17.76 11.09 -38.86
N SER A 5 18.50 11.28 -37.77
CA SER A 5 19.08 10.18 -37.00
C SER A 5 17.99 9.17 -36.65
N ARG A 6 18.11 7.93 -37.16
CA ARG A 6 17.18 6.83 -36.84
C ARG A 6 17.18 6.66 -35.32
N MET A 7 16.01 6.77 -34.70
CA MET A 7 15.89 6.53 -33.26
C MET A 7 16.36 5.11 -32.93
N THR A 8 17.16 5.00 -31.86
CA THR A 8 17.65 3.71 -31.38
C THR A 8 16.49 2.91 -30.76
N SER A 9 16.69 1.59 -30.64
CA SER A 9 15.72 0.71 -29.96
C SER A 9 15.42 1.19 -28.53
N PHE A 10 16.43 1.68 -27.81
CA PHE A 10 16.25 2.28 -26.48
C PHE A 10 15.37 3.54 -26.50
N GLN A 11 15.67 4.49 -27.39
CA GLN A 11 14.86 5.71 -27.54
C GLN A 11 13.41 5.39 -27.93
N ARG A 12 13.22 4.33 -28.73
CA ARG A 12 11.90 3.83 -29.12
C ARG A 12 11.12 3.28 -27.93
N ARG A 13 11.79 2.46 -27.11
CA ARG A 13 11.23 1.91 -25.88
C ARG A 13 10.79 3.02 -24.93
N GLU A 14 11.63 4.03 -24.71
CA GLU A 14 11.29 5.18 -23.84
C GLU A 14 10.12 6.00 -24.38
N GLN A 15 10.05 6.24 -25.70
CA GLN A 15 8.92 6.93 -26.31
C GLN A 15 7.60 6.17 -26.07
N LEU A 16 7.61 4.84 -26.23
CA LEU A 16 6.42 4.01 -25.99
C LEU A 16 5.97 4.07 -24.53
N ILE A 17 6.91 4.09 -23.58
CA ILE A 17 6.62 4.27 -22.15
C ILE A 17 5.96 5.63 -21.91
N GLN A 18 6.52 6.71 -22.46
CA GLN A 18 5.98 8.05 -22.29
C GLN A 18 4.57 8.19 -22.86
N VAL A 19 4.35 7.68 -24.08
CA VAL A 19 3.03 7.70 -24.74
C VAL A 19 2.02 6.84 -23.99
N GLY A 20 2.41 5.62 -23.61
CA GLY A 20 1.57 4.72 -22.84
C GLY A 20 1.13 5.34 -21.52
N ARG A 21 2.07 5.92 -20.77
CA ARG A 21 1.79 6.57 -19.49
C ARG A 21 0.73 7.66 -19.60
N ALA A 22 0.88 8.57 -20.58
CA ALA A 22 -0.09 9.64 -20.79
C ALA A 22 -1.49 9.09 -21.16
N LEU A 23 -1.56 8.08 -22.03
CA LEU A 23 -2.83 7.45 -22.42
C LEU A 23 -3.51 6.75 -21.24
N PHE A 24 -2.75 5.97 -20.46
CA PHE A 24 -3.29 5.28 -19.30
C PHE A 24 -3.71 6.25 -18.19
N ALA A 25 -2.94 7.31 -17.94
CA ALA A 25 -3.30 8.36 -17.01
C ALA A 25 -4.62 9.03 -17.39
N ALA A 26 -4.80 9.35 -18.68
CA ALA A 26 -6.01 10.01 -19.15
C ALA A 26 -7.23 9.07 -19.13
N LYS A 27 -7.12 7.88 -19.71
CA LYS A 27 -8.27 7.03 -20.05
C LYS A 27 -8.46 5.80 -19.16
N GLY A 28 -7.42 5.42 -18.42
CA GLY A 28 -7.38 4.17 -17.65
C GLY A 28 -6.96 2.98 -18.52
N PHE A 29 -6.58 1.89 -17.85
CA PHE A 29 -6.03 0.69 -18.49
C PHE A 29 -6.99 0.02 -19.49
N GLU A 30 -8.26 -0.12 -19.12
CA GLU A 30 -9.26 -0.83 -19.93
C GLU A 30 -9.58 -0.12 -21.24
N ALA A 31 -9.67 1.22 -21.21
CA ALA A 31 -10.07 2.02 -22.35
C ALA A 31 -8.96 2.23 -23.39
N VAL A 32 -7.69 1.96 -23.03
CA VAL A 32 -6.55 2.11 -23.94
C VAL A 32 -6.31 0.82 -24.73
N SER A 33 -6.08 0.96 -26.02
CA SER A 33 -5.78 -0.13 -26.96
C SER A 33 -4.33 -0.06 -27.48
N VAL A 34 -3.79 -1.20 -27.93
CA VAL A 34 -2.45 -1.26 -28.55
C VAL A 34 -2.40 -0.45 -29.84
N GLU A 35 -3.51 -0.46 -30.59
CA GLU A 35 -3.77 0.36 -31.77
C GLU A 35 -3.52 1.84 -31.49
N GLU A 36 -4.14 2.34 -30.41
CA GLU A 36 -4.06 3.74 -30.01
C GLU A 36 -2.66 4.12 -29.53
N ILE A 37 -2.00 3.25 -28.76
CA ILE A 37 -0.61 3.44 -28.33
C ILE A 37 0.31 3.55 -29.55
N ALA A 38 0.19 2.60 -30.49
CA ALA A 38 1.02 2.57 -31.69
C ALA A 38 0.79 3.82 -32.56
N ALA A 39 -0.46 4.20 -32.78
CA ALA A 39 -0.83 5.40 -33.53
C ALA A 39 -0.26 6.67 -32.86
N SER A 40 -0.42 6.81 -31.55
CA SER A 40 0.07 7.97 -30.78
C SER A 40 1.60 8.06 -30.78
N ALA A 41 2.28 6.92 -30.74
CA ALA A 41 3.75 6.85 -30.82
C ALA A 41 4.29 6.91 -32.25
N LYS A 42 3.43 6.95 -33.28
CA LYS A 42 3.78 6.92 -34.71
C LYS A 42 4.62 5.69 -35.08
N VAL A 43 4.20 4.53 -34.59
CA VAL A 43 4.80 3.22 -34.89
C VAL A 43 3.74 2.23 -35.38
N SER A 44 4.17 1.10 -35.92
CA SER A 44 3.27 -0.01 -36.22
C SER A 44 2.99 -0.85 -34.96
N LYS A 45 1.83 -1.52 -34.89
CA LYS A 45 1.45 -2.38 -33.75
C LYS A 45 2.50 -3.44 -33.41
N PRO A 46 3.15 -4.14 -34.38
CA PRO A 46 4.16 -5.14 -34.08
C PRO A 46 5.31 -4.61 -33.21
N ILE A 47 5.66 -3.33 -33.30
CA ILE A 47 6.71 -2.71 -32.49
C ILE A 47 6.31 -2.67 -31.00
N VAL A 48 5.03 -2.43 -30.68
CA VAL A 48 4.57 -2.44 -29.29
C VAL A 48 4.65 -3.86 -28.71
N TYR A 49 4.23 -4.86 -29.49
CA TYR A 49 4.33 -6.27 -29.11
C TYR A 49 5.79 -6.73 -28.97
N GLU A 50 6.68 -6.30 -29.86
CA GLU A 50 8.12 -6.64 -29.79
C GLU A 50 8.77 -6.11 -28.51
N HIS A 51 8.45 -4.88 -28.09
CA HIS A 51 9.07 -4.28 -26.91
C HIS A 51 8.43 -4.71 -25.58
N PHE A 52 7.13 -4.99 -25.57
CA PHE A 52 6.36 -5.13 -24.31
C PHE A 52 5.38 -6.30 -24.28
N GLY A 53 5.23 -7.04 -25.38
CA GLY A 53 4.25 -8.14 -25.45
C GLY A 53 2.78 -7.71 -25.47
N GLY A 54 2.49 -6.40 -25.51
CA GLY A 54 1.12 -5.86 -25.49
C GLY A 54 0.98 -4.63 -24.61
N LYS A 55 -0.27 -4.22 -24.34
CA LYS A 55 -0.56 -3.08 -23.46
C LYS A 55 -0.33 -3.43 -21.99
N GLU A 56 -0.53 -4.70 -21.63
CA GLU A 56 -0.36 -5.28 -20.29
C GLU A 56 1.09 -5.15 -19.84
N GLY A 57 2.03 -5.59 -20.67
CA GLY A 57 3.46 -5.49 -20.35
C GLY A 57 3.98 -4.05 -20.37
N LEU A 58 3.43 -3.19 -21.24
CA LEU A 58 3.75 -1.76 -21.22
C LEU A 58 3.26 -1.12 -19.91
N TYR A 59 2.02 -1.43 -19.51
CA TYR A 59 1.43 -0.95 -18.26
C TYR A 59 2.24 -1.41 -17.05
N ALA A 60 2.62 -2.69 -16.99
CA ALA A 60 3.45 -3.24 -15.91
C ALA A 60 4.81 -2.54 -15.81
N VAL A 61 5.47 -2.26 -16.94
CA VAL A 61 6.74 -1.51 -16.96
C VAL A 61 6.57 -0.08 -16.46
N ILE A 62 5.46 0.59 -16.81
CA ILE A 62 5.16 1.94 -16.32
C ILE A 62 4.93 1.88 -14.81
N VAL A 63 4.06 1.00 -14.33
CA VAL A 63 3.76 0.84 -12.89
C VAL A 63 5.02 0.56 -12.09
N ASP A 64 5.86 -0.40 -12.51
CA ASP A 64 7.13 -0.71 -11.82
C ASP A 64 8.06 0.51 -11.74
N ARG A 65 8.17 1.28 -12.83
CA ARG A 65 9.00 2.49 -12.87
C ARG A 65 8.49 3.57 -11.92
N GLU A 66 7.19 3.84 -11.97
CA GLU A 66 6.55 4.87 -11.14
C GLU A 66 6.57 4.46 -9.66
N MET A 67 6.36 3.17 -9.37
CA MET A 67 6.47 2.60 -8.03
C MET A 67 7.88 2.78 -7.46
N ARG A 68 8.92 2.46 -8.22
CA ARG A 68 10.32 2.65 -7.79
C ARG A 68 10.65 4.11 -7.53
N ALA A 69 10.17 5.02 -8.37
CA ALA A 69 10.38 6.46 -8.18
C ALA A 69 9.73 6.95 -6.87
N LEU A 70 8.49 6.51 -6.61
CA LEU A 70 7.77 6.87 -5.40
C LEU A 70 8.42 6.27 -4.14
N THR A 71 8.67 4.96 -4.13
CA THR A 71 9.29 4.25 -2.99
C THR A 71 10.69 4.80 -2.69
N GLY A 72 11.49 5.08 -3.71
CA GLY A 72 12.82 5.68 -3.52
C GLY A 72 12.77 7.01 -2.77
N THR A 73 11.76 7.83 -3.06
CA THR A 73 11.59 9.15 -2.42
C THR A 73 11.12 9.04 -0.97
N ILE A 74 10.18 8.11 -0.70
CA ILE A 74 9.59 7.94 0.64
C ILE A 74 10.53 7.19 1.58
N THR A 75 11.09 6.05 1.16
CA THR A 75 11.95 5.22 2.01
C THR A 75 13.22 5.95 2.44
N ALA A 76 13.81 6.75 1.54
CA ALA A 76 14.97 7.58 1.88
C ALA A 76 14.66 8.57 3.02
N THR A 77 13.43 9.08 3.06
CA THR A 77 12.98 10.01 4.10
C THR A 77 12.76 9.31 5.45
N LEU A 78 12.15 8.11 5.45
CA LEU A 78 11.82 7.37 6.67
C LEU A 78 13.04 6.72 7.33
N SER A 79 14.10 6.47 6.57
CA SER A 79 15.29 5.74 7.04
C SER A 79 16.35 6.64 7.68
N GLU A 80 16.13 7.95 7.77
CA GLU A 80 17.08 8.87 8.37
C GLU A 80 17.11 8.71 9.92
N PRO A 81 18.25 8.31 10.51
CA PRO A 81 18.35 8.17 11.96
C PRO A 81 18.28 9.53 12.66
N ASP A 82 17.73 9.54 13.88
CA ASP A 82 17.67 10.69 14.80
C ASP A 82 16.90 11.93 14.28
N VAL A 83 16.03 11.76 13.28
CA VAL A 83 15.14 12.83 12.81
C VAL A 83 13.93 12.98 13.74
N HIS A 84 13.60 14.22 14.07
CA HIS A 84 12.44 14.52 14.90
C HIS A 84 11.15 14.04 14.21
N PRO A 85 10.19 13.38 14.90
CA PRO A 85 9.00 12.79 14.26
C PRO A 85 8.21 13.75 13.38
N ARG A 86 8.10 15.02 13.79
CA ARG A 86 7.48 16.08 12.99
C ARG A 86 8.17 16.28 11.63
N GLN A 87 9.50 16.27 11.60
CA GLN A 87 10.28 16.46 10.39
C GLN A 87 10.12 15.26 9.43
N ILE A 88 9.92 14.05 9.96
CA ILE A 88 9.61 12.87 9.15
C ILE A 88 8.30 13.10 8.37
N VAL A 89 7.25 13.58 9.06
CA VAL A 89 5.96 13.91 8.41
C VAL A 89 6.11 15.05 7.40
N GLU A 90 6.85 16.11 7.75
CA GLU A 90 7.14 17.23 6.85
C GLU A 90 7.82 16.79 5.56
N LYS A 91 8.92 16.02 5.69
CA LYS A 91 9.67 15.49 4.55
C LYS A 91 8.84 14.51 3.72
N ALA A 92 8.08 13.62 4.36
CA ALA A 92 7.26 12.63 3.66
C ALA A 92 6.14 13.29 2.85
N ALA A 93 5.46 14.30 3.44
CA ALA A 93 4.44 15.07 2.74
C ALA A 93 5.03 15.84 1.55
N LEU A 94 6.16 16.54 1.74
CA LEU A 94 6.84 17.27 0.66
C LEU A 94 7.35 16.34 -0.44
N ALA A 95 7.89 15.18 -0.08
CA ALA A 95 8.35 14.15 -1.01
C ALA A 95 7.23 13.67 -1.92
N LEU A 96 6.09 13.25 -1.34
CA LEU A 96 4.94 12.79 -2.12
C LEU A 96 4.41 13.92 -3.00
N LEU A 97 4.20 15.12 -2.46
CA LEU A 97 3.62 16.22 -3.22
C LEU A 97 4.55 16.70 -4.34
N THR A 98 5.87 16.65 -4.13
CA THR A 98 6.85 16.92 -5.20
C THR A 98 6.78 15.86 -6.29
N TYR A 99 6.69 14.58 -5.92
CA TYR A 99 6.50 13.51 -6.91
C TYR A 99 5.22 13.71 -7.72
N ILE A 100 4.10 14.05 -7.07
CA ILE A 100 2.81 14.33 -7.74
C ILE A 100 2.94 15.51 -8.71
N GLU A 101 3.60 16.59 -8.29
CA GLU A 101 3.79 17.79 -9.11
C GLU A 101 4.63 17.50 -10.36
N GLU A 102 5.71 16.75 -10.20
CA GLU A 102 6.65 16.44 -11.30
C GLU A 102 6.17 15.29 -12.20
N ASN A 103 5.33 14.39 -11.68
CA ASN A 103 4.95 13.13 -12.33
C ASN A 103 3.43 12.86 -12.27
N ALA A 104 2.61 13.88 -12.51
CA ALA A 104 1.15 13.79 -12.39
C ALA A 104 0.53 12.60 -13.14
N ASP A 105 0.94 12.36 -14.40
CA ASP A 105 0.47 11.21 -15.18
C ASP A 105 0.87 9.88 -14.53
N GLY A 106 2.11 9.78 -14.04
CA GLY A 106 2.63 8.58 -13.37
C GLY A 106 1.85 8.27 -12.10
N PHE A 107 1.61 9.29 -11.29
CA PHE A 107 0.78 9.16 -10.09
C PHE A 107 -0.66 8.74 -10.40
N GLN A 108 -1.27 9.32 -11.43
CA GLN A 108 -2.62 8.91 -11.86
C GLN A 108 -2.69 7.47 -12.35
N VAL A 109 -1.62 6.96 -12.99
CA VAL A 109 -1.51 5.55 -13.35
C VAL A 109 -1.42 4.66 -12.10
N LEU A 110 -0.65 5.07 -11.08
CA LEU A 110 -0.53 4.29 -9.83
C LEU A 110 -1.83 4.23 -9.03
N VAL A 111 -2.56 5.33 -8.93
CA VAL A 111 -3.77 5.45 -8.11
C VAL A 111 -5.00 4.80 -8.76
N ARG A 112 -5.01 4.66 -10.08
CA ARG A 112 -6.06 3.94 -10.79
C ARG A 112 -5.81 2.44 -10.67
N ASP A 113 -6.47 1.81 -9.70
CA ASP A 113 -6.47 0.36 -9.54
C ASP A 113 -6.81 -0.32 -10.87
N SER A 114 -5.86 -1.09 -11.41
CA SER A 114 -6.10 -1.98 -12.55
C SER A 114 -6.26 -3.41 -12.04
N PRO A 115 -7.35 -4.13 -12.37
CA PRO A 115 -7.62 -5.47 -11.85
C PRO A 115 -6.59 -6.54 -12.22
N SER A 116 -5.71 -6.29 -13.20
CA SER A 116 -4.93 -7.31 -13.91
C SER A 116 -3.43 -7.30 -13.62
N THR A 117 -2.93 -6.40 -12.77
CA THR A 117 -1.52 -6.40 -12.34
C THR A 117 -1.35 -7.10 -11.00
N ASP A 118 -0.21 -7.79 -10.83
CA ASP A 118 0.19 -8.48 -9.60
C ASP A 118 -0.18 -7.68 -8.33
N PRO A 119 -1.07 -8.21 -7.46
CA PRO A 119 -1.50 -7.53 -6.24
C PRO A 119 -0.32 -7.11 -5.33
N ALA A 120 0.78 -7.88 -5.36
CA ALA A 120 1.97 -7.58 -4.55
C ALA A 120 2.69 -6.30 -5.01
N GLY A 121 2.55 -5.90 -6.27
CA GLY A 121 3.15 -4.69 -6.85
C GLY A 121 2.20 -3.50 -6.93
N SER A 122 1.03 -3.56 -6.27
CA SER A 122 0.01 -2.51 -6.33
C SER A 122 0.34 -1.31 -5.43
N PHE A 123 -0.26 -0.15 -5.75
CA PHE A 123 -0.16 1.05 -4.93
C PHE A 123 -0.72 0.83 -3.51
N SER A 124 -1.83 0.10 -3.38
CA SER A 124 -2.40 -0.26 -2.06
C SER A 124 -1.43 -1.08 -1.20
N SER A 125 -0.69 -2.01 -1.81
CA SER A 125 0.31 -2.81 -1.08
C SER A 125 1.47 -1.94 -0.60
N LEU A 126 1.97 -1.03 -1.45
CA LEU A 126 2.98 -0.05 -1.03
C LEU A 126 2.49 0.81 0.14
N LEU A 127 1.25 1.30 0.10
CA LEU A 127 0.68 2.07 1.21
C LEU A 127 0.59 1.25 2.50
N GLY A 128 0.29 -0.05 2.38
CA GLY A 128 0.35 -1.01 3.49
C GLY A 128 1.75 -1.09 4.10
N ASP A 129 2.77 -1.29 3.28
CA ASP A 129 4.17 -1.39 3.72
C ASP A 129 4.65 -0.09 4.39
N ILE A 130 4.33 1.07 3.81
CA ILE A 130 4.64 2.37 4.39
C ILE A 130 3.92 2.54 5.73
N SER A 131 2.66 2.12 5.82
CA SER A 131 1.88 2.21 7.07
C SER A 131 2.50 1.38 8.19
N LEU A 132 3.03 0.18 7.88
CA LEU A 132 3.76 -0.64 8.84
C LEU A 132 5.05 0.04 9.33
N GLN A 133 5.82 0.65 8.42
CA GLN A 133 7.02 1.41 8.82
C GLN A 133 6.68 2.60 9.73
N VAL A 134 5.59 3.33 9.41
CA VAL A 134 5.11 4.43 10.26
C VAL A 134 4.60 3.92 11.61
N GLU A 135 3.97 2.74 11.65
CA GLU A 135 3.52 2.09 12.88
C GLU A 135 4.69 1.80 13.82
N ASP A 136 5.82 1.30 13.29
CA ASP A 136 7.03 1.03 14.08
C ASP A 136 7.60 2.33 14.69
N LEU A 137 7.68 3.40 13.90
CA LEU A 137 8.15 4.71 14.35
C LEU A 137 7.25 5.28 15.45
N LEU A 138 5.93 5.26 15.25
CA LEU A 138 4.96 5.72 16.24
C LEU A 138 4.96 4.85 17.50
N THR A 139 5.18 3.54 17.37
CA THR A 139 5.25 2.63 18.51
C THR A 139 6.45 2.97 19.40
N ALA A 140 7.61 3.26 18.81
CA ALA A 140 8.78 3.71 19.54
C ALA A 140 8.52 5.05 20.27
N GLU A 141 7.87 5.99 19.59
CA GLU A 141 7.49 7.29 20.14
C GLU A 141 6.53 7.17 21.35
N PHE A 142 5.45 6.41 21.18
CA PHE A 142 4.44 6.22 22.23
C PHE A 142 5.03 5.56 23.47
N LYS A 143 5.91 4.57 23.29
CA LYS A 143 6.64 3.95 24.40
C LYS A 143 7.50 4.97 25.14
N ARG A 144 8.21 5.85 24.42
CA ARG A 144 9.02 6.92 25.03
C ARG A 144 8.18 7.90 25.85
N GLN A 145 6.99 8.23 25.37
CA GLN A 145 6.05 9.13 26.05
C GLN A 145 5.15 8.41 27.09
N LYS A 146 5.30 7.10 27.29
CA LYS A 146 4.47 6.26 28.19
C LYS A 146 2.97 6.29 27.82
N LEU A 147 2.67 6.39 26.53
CA LEU A 147 1.33 6.32 25.97
C LEU A 147 0.95 4.88 25.60
N SER A 148 -0.34 4.60 25.42
CA SER A 148 -0.81 3.27 25.00
C SER A 148 -0.55 3.01 23.52
N THR A 149 0.14 1.93 23.19
CA THR A 149 0.45 1.56 21.80
C THR A 149 -0.71 0.86 21.06
N LYS A 150 -1.81 0.54 21.76
CA LYS A 150 -2.93 -0.23 21.18
C LYS A 150 -3.58 0.45 19.97
N GLY A 151 -3.57 1.79 19.93
CA GLY A 151 -4.15 2.58 18.85
C GLY A 151 -3.18 2.90 17.71
N VAL A 152 -1.88 2.57 17.87
CA VAL A 152 -0.82 2.99 16.94
C VAL A 152 -1.06 2.55 15.48
N PRO A 153 -1.52 1.31 15.19
CA PRO A 153 -1.81 0.90 13.82
C PRO A 153 -2.82 1.83 13.13
N TYR A 154 -3.84 2.28 13.86
CA TYR A 154 -4.85 3.19 13.33
C TYR A 154 -4.31 4.60 13.12
N TYR A 155 -3.47 5.11 14.03
CA TYR A 155 -2.84 6.42 13.84
C TYR A 155 -1.87 6.43 12.66
N ALA A 156 -1.11 5.35 12.44
CA ALA A 156 -0.25 5.22 11.28
C ALA A 156 -1.06 5.27 9.97
N GLN A 157 -2.12 4.47 9.88
CA GLN A 157 -3.06 4.47 8.75
C GLN A 157 -3.68 5.86 8.51
N MET A 158 -4.07 6.58 9.57
CA MET A 158 -4.63 7.93 9.46
C MET A 158 -3.61 8.93 8.90
N LEU A 159 -2.35 8.86 9.32
CA LEU A 159 -1.30 9.77 8.81
C LEU A 159 -0.98 9.50 7.34
N VAL A 160 -0.76 8.24 6.99
CA VAL A 160 -0.47 7.83 5.60
C VAL A 160 -1.66 8.20 4.71
N GLY A 161 -2.87 7.83 5.12
CA GLY A 161 -4.09 8.16 4.40
C GLY A 161 -4.28 9.67 4.24
N MET A 162 -4.06 10.47 5.30
CA MET A 162 -4.17 11.92 5.21
C MET A 162 -3.26 12.51 4.13
N ILE A 163 -1.98 12.11 4.10
CA ILE A 163 -1.02 12.58 3.10
C ILE A 163 -1.45 12.15 1.68
N VAL A 164 -1.79 10.87 1.50
CA VAL A 164 -2.12 10.31 0.18
C VAL A 164 -3.43 10.85 -0.37
N PHE A 165 -4.52 10.81 0.41
CA PHE A 165 -5.83 11.25 -0.05
C PHE A 165 -5.87 12.77 -0.30
N THR A 166 -5.21 13.57 0.52
CA THR A 166 -5.13 15.02 0.27
C THR A 166 -4.23 15.34 -0.92
N GLY A 167 -3.13 14.61 -1.11
CA GLY A 167 -2.28 14.69 -2.30
C GLY A 167 -3.06 14.36 -3.58
N GLN A 168 -3.87 13.30 -3.58
CA GLN A 168 -4.76 12.95 -4.69
C GLN A 168 -5.77 14.06 -4.99
N TYR A 169 -6.44 14.58 -3.97
CA TYR A 169 -7.38 15.68 -4.13
C TYR A 169 -6.71 16.94 -4.71
N TRP A 170 -5.48 17.22 -4.27
CA TRP A 170 -4.69 18.36 -4.74
C TRP A 170 -4.19 18.17 -6.18
N ALA A 171 -3.80 16.96 -6.57
CA ALA A 171 -3.34 16.64 -7.93
C ALA A 171 -4.38 17.04 -8.99
N ASP A 172 -5.67 16.82 -8.69
CA ASP A 172 -6.76 17.18 -9.59
C ASP A 172 -7.06 18.70 -9.59
N ARG A 173 -6.67 19.41 -8.52
CA ARG A 173 -7.05 20.82 -8.26
C ARG A 173 -5.96 21.59 -7.49
N PRO A 174 -4.78 21.85 -8.10
CA PRO A 174 -3.68 22.51 -7.40
C PRO A 174 -3.95 24.02 -7.25
N LYS A 175 -4.68 24.40 -6.19
CA LYS A 175 -5.01 25.80 -5.86
C LYS A 175 -4.02 26.45 -4.90
N VAL A 176 -3.20 25.66 -4.25
CA VAL A 176 -2.16 26.07 -3.29
C VAL A 176 -0.85 25.41 -3.69
N SER A 177 0.29 25.97 -3.28
CA SER A 177 1.58 25.32 -3.51
C SER A 177 1.70 24.03 -2.69
N LYS A 178 2.57 23.12 -3.13
CA LYS A 178 2.86 21.88 -2.40
C LYS A 178 3.37 22.15 -0.98
N GLU A 179 4.15 23.21 -0.78
CA GLU A 179 4.66 23.60 0.54
C GLU A 179 3.52 24.05 1.45
N GLN A 180 2.57 24.80 0.92
CA GLN A 180 1.41 25.26 1.69
C GLN A 180 0.49 24.09 2.07
N LEU A 181 0.29 23.13 1.17
CA LEU A 181 -0.47 21.92 1.47
C LEU A 181 0.26 21.04 2.50
N ALA A 182 1.57 20.83 2.34
CA ALA A 182 2.39 20.11 3.31
C ALA A 182 2.29 20.77 4.70
N ALA A 183 2.33 22.10 4.76
CA ALA A 183 2.15 22.84 6.01
C ALA A 183 0.78 22.56 6.66
N TYR A 184 -0.32 22.53 5.89
CA TYR A 184 -1.64 22.18 6.45
C TYR A 184 -1.71 20.75 6.97
N ILE A 185 -1.13 19.79 6.25
CA ILE A 185 -1.09 18.38 6.66
C ILE A 185 -0.30 18.23 7.96
N VAL A 186 0.90 18.81 8.01
CA VAL A 186 1.79 18.75 9.17
C VAL A 186 1.17 19.44 10.36
N ASP A 187 0.56 20.62 10.17
CA ASP A 187 -0.07 21.37 11.24
C ASP A 187 -1.20 20.58 11.88
N LEU A 188 -2.08 19.96 11.08
CA LEU A 188 -3.15 19.10 11.56
C LEU A 188 -2.63 17.85 12.27
N ALA A 189 -1.69 17.14 11.64
CA ALA A 189 -1.10 15.93 12.19
C ALA A 189 -0.39 16.20 13.53
N TRP A 190 0.43 17.26 13.58
CA TRP A 190 1.21 17.61 14.76
C TRP A 190 0.32 18.08 15.92
N HIS A 191 -0.61 18.99 15.67
CA HIS A 191 -1.53 19.46 16.73
C HIS A 191 -2.49 18.37 17.21
N GLY A 192 -2.87 17.42 16.34
CA GLY A 192 -3.64 16.24 16.72
C GLY A 192 -2.84 15.26 17.57
N LEU A 193 -1.67 14.83 17.11
CA LEU A 193 -0.84 13.82 17.79
C LEU A 193 -0.24 14.33 19.11
N SER A 194 0.15 15.61 19.18
CA SER A 194 0.77 16.18 20.39
C SER A 194 -0.18 16.33 21.58
N ARG A 195 -1.49 16.18 21.36
CA ARG A 195 -2.53 16.33 22.39
C ARG A 195 -3.39 15.07 22.56
N LEU A 196 -2.82 13.90 22.26
CA LEU A 196 -3.53 12.64 22.42
C LEU A 196 -3.75 12.30 23.89
N ASP A 197 -5.00 11.98 24.22
CA ASP A 197 -5.35 11.37 25.49
C ASP A 197 -4.90 9.90 25.52
N SER A 198 -4.37 9.43 26.65
CA SER A 198 -3.97 8.02 26.83
C SER A 198 -5.15 7.03 26.69
N LYS A 199 -6.38 7.51 26.87
CA LYS A 199 -7.64 6.77 26.70
C LYS A 199 -8.66 7.68 25.99
N PRO A 200 -8.70 7.68 24.65
CA PRO A 200 -9.64 8.52 23.92
C PRO A 200 -11.08 8.05 24.16
N GLU A 201 -12.00 9.00 24.39
CA GLU A 201 -13.42 8.75 24.61
C GLU A 201 -14.28 9.53 23.61
N LEU A 202 -15.29 8.87 23.04
CA LEU A 202 -16.27 9.53 22.19
C LEU A 202 -17.26 10.32 23.05
N ARG A 203 -17.17 11.66 23.04
CA ARG A 203 -18.04 12.55 23.83
C ARG A 203 -19.46 12.69 23.25
N PHE A 204 -19.66 12.31 21.99
CA PHE A 204 -20.97 12.34 21.33
C PHE A 204 -21.50 10.91 21.18
N GLU A 205 -22.48 10.55 22.00
CA GLU A 205 -23.26 9.32 21.83
C GLU A 205 -24.56 9.65 21.08
N GLY A 206 -24.65 9.20 19.83
CA GLY A 206 -25.90 9.29 19.08
C GLY A 206 -27.03 8.52 19.79
N LYS A 207 -28.29 8.93 19.61
CA LYS A 207 -29.48 8.36 20.29
C LYS A 207 -29.58 6.82 20.29
N ARG A 208 -28.93 6.12 19.34
CA ARG A 208 -28.87 4.65 19.26
C ARG A 208 -27.85 3.99 20.21
N ALA A 209 -26.79 4.69 20.64
CA ALA A 209 -25.78 4.12 21.54
C ALA A 209 -26.34 3.86 22.95
N LYS A 210 -27.26 4.72 23.43
CA LYS A 210 -27.98 4.53 24.70
C LYS A 210 -28.81 3.24 24.80
N ASN A 211 -29.19 2.64 23.67
CA ASN A 211 -30.04 1.44 23.64
C ASN A 211 -29.27 0.16 23.31
N ARG A 212 -27.93 0.19 23.25
CA ARG A 212 -27.16 -1.04 23.08
C ARG A 212 -26.92 -1.68 24.46
N PRO A 213 -27.47 -2.87 24.77
CA PRO A 213 -27.09 -3.57 25.99
C PRO A 213 -25.57 -3.79 25.96
N ALA A 214 -24.92 -3.57 27.11
CA ALA A 214 -23.49 -3.82 27.27
C ALA A 214 -23.17 -5.26 26.80
N PRO A 215 -22.03 -5.50 26.14
CA PRO A 215 -21.65 -6.86 25.78
C PRO A 215 -21.60 -7.67 27.08
N ALA A 216 -22.48 -8.67 27.18
CA ALA A 216 -22.51 -9.57 28.31
C ALA A 216 -21.10 -10.15 28.47
N ALA A 217 -20.53 -9.97 29.66
CA ALA A 217 -19.34 -10.71 30.06
C ALA A 217 -19.65 -12.18 29.80
N ALA A 218 -18.92 -12.79 28.86
CA ALA A 218 -18.96 -14.23 28.65
C ALA A 218 -18.41 -14.88 29.92
N HIS A 219 -19.31 -15.10 30.88
CA HIS A 219 -19.05 -15.91 32.04
C HIS A 219 -18.84 -17.34 31.55
N ALA A 220 -17.66 -17.86 31.89
CA ALA A 220 -17.42 -19.27 32.04
C ALA A 220 -18.56 -19.92 32.83
N ASP A 221 -19.22 -20.91 32.23
CA ASP A 221 -19.72 -22.11 32.91
C ASP A 221 -20.26 -23.08 31.87
N ALA A 222 -19.43 -24.05 31.51
CA ALA A 222 -19.84 -25.29 30.87
C ALA A 222 -18.96 -26.43 31.39
N ALA A 223 -19.11 -26.74 32.68
CA ALA A 223 -18.96 -28.09 33.21
C ALA A 223 -20.40 -28.51 33.57
N THR A 224 -20.95 -29.66 33.23
CA THR A 224 -20.42 -31.03 33.37
C THR A 224 -21.47 -31.93 32.73
N SER A 225 -21.09 -32.91 31.91
CA SER A 225 -21.85 -34.16 31.70
C SER A 225 -21.08 -35.08 30.75
N THR A 226 -20.22 -35.93 31.29
CA THR A 226 -20.02 -37.28 30.76
C THR A 226 -19.57 -38.17 31.92
N GLU A 227 -20.50 -39.02 32.33
CA GLU A 227 -20.30 -40.13 33.26
C GLU A 227 -19.23 -41.09 32.74
N THR A 228 -18.38 -41.53 33.66
CA THR A 228 -17.58 -42.74 33.54
C THR A 228 -18.45 -43.96 33.88
N PRO A 229 -18.20 -45.12 33.24
CA PRO A 229 -18.29 -46.36 33.98
C PRO A 229 -16.96 -47.14 33.93
N GLU A 230 -16.52 -47.55 35.12
CA GLU A 230 -15.51 -48.58 35.32
C GLU A 230 -16.05 -49.96 34.91
N SER A 231 -15.22 -50.80 34.27
CA SER A 231 -14.57 -51.94 34.94
C SER A 231 -14.16 -53.06 33.96
N SER A 232 -13.04 -53.70 34.33
CA SER A 232 -12.74 -55.12 34.14
C SER A 232 -12.00 -55.61 32.87
N MET A 233 -10.68 -55.71 33.03
CA MET A 233 -9.91 -56.97 33.04
C MET A 233 -9.90 -57.86 31.77
N SER A 234 -8.71 -58.01 31.15
CA SER A 234 -7.98 -59.29 30.96
C SER A 234 -7.27 -59.43 29.60
N GLN A 235 -5.99 -59.84 29.71
CA GLN A 235 -5.23 -60.74 28.82
C GLN A 235 -4.72 -60.19 27.47
N GLU A 236 -3.41 -59.99 27.28
CA GLU A 236 -2.33 -60.99 27.11
C GLU A 236 -2.22 -61.46 25.64
N THR A 237 -1.18 -60.98 24.93
CA THR A 237 -0.19 -61.77 24.15
C THR A 237 0.58 -60.88 23.17
N SER A 238 1.91 -60.98 23.24
CA SER A 238 2.89 -60.40 22.29
C SER A 238 3.15 -61.39 21.11
N PRO A 239 4.20 -61.23 20.28
CA PRO A 239 4.11 -60.77 18.89
C PRO A 239 4.48 -61.86 17.86
N ASP A 240 4.04 -61.71 16.61
CA ASP A 240 4.50 -62.49 15.45
C ASP A 240 4.32 -61.57 14.21
N GLY A 241 5.29 -61.27 13.35
CA GLY A 241 6.32 -62.12 12.77
C GLY A 241 5.99 -62.30 11.28
N THR A 242 6.48 -61.40 10.42
CA THR A 242 6.42 -61.59 8.95
C THR A 242 7.58 -60.81 8.33
N ARG A 243 8.76 -61.43 8.19
CA ARG A 243 9.25 -62.18 7.02
C ARG A 243 9.31 -61.36 5.73
N ASP A 244 10.48 -60.75 5.61
CA ASP A 244 11.32 -60.56 4.43
C ASP A 244 11.29 -61.75 3.45
N ASP A 245 11.02 -61.48 2.18
CA ASP A 245 11.42 -62.28 1.02
C ASP A 245 11.25 -61.46 -0.28
N SER A 246 12.35 -60.93 -0.83
CA SER A 246 12.62 -60.91 -2.28
C SER A 246 13.96 -60.22 -2.60
N SER A 247 14.96 -61.07 -2.88
CA SER A 247 15.95 -61.01 -3.96
C SER A 247 16.31 -59.66 -4.60
N ASP A 248 17.53 -59.16 -4.33
CA ASP A 248 18.69 -59.19 -5.24
C ASP A 248 19.99 -58.88 -4.46
#